data_AF-A0A968ZXK8-F1
#
_entry.id   AF-A0A968ZXK8-F1
#
_cell.length_a   1.000
_cell.length_b   1.000
_cell.length_c   1.000
_cell.angle_alpha   90.00
_cell.angle_beta   90.00
_cell.angle_gamma   90.00
#
_symmetry.space_group_name_H-M   'P 1'
#
loop_
_entity.id
_entity.type
_entity.pdbx_description
1 polymer ?
#
loop_
_entity_poly.entity_id
_entity_poly.type
_entity_poly.pdbx_seq_one_letter_code
_entity_poly.pdbx_strand_id
1 'polypeptide(L)'
;MFNKQDQYPPIERAVMLQKLETRQVAIAPTAQLAAIATCPNPLKVRQYQADGTVTERWEAETPDVSALSDQLSTCLSQQAQQLILATTLRQAQALQQSVQAQLNQIRRDRAQPMVEQMQWIAAAAAFANPLPTLDLLATGAINAQLVVDLGAIYGQTFTLEQGKAAAGTLAGVMVKLGLVELSTQALSALLKSSTVTYVAGGFLQGVSAAYLTRLAGLSLIEFFEAQSLQPAAGTLAWDKIGETLRAVFQRTGQPVMLRGLLQQAIARFQNLPASSLPSTGAKTDSLAPSVELAAS
;
A
#
# COMPACT_ATOMS: atom_id res chain seq x y z
N MET A 1 36.97 13.77 -1.64
CA MET A 1 38.27 13.14 -1.33
C MET A 1 39.17 13.25 -2.55
N PHE A 2 40.42 13.63 -2.35
CA PHE A 2 41.50 13.56 -3.34
C PHE A 2 42.52 12.51 -2.88
N ASN A 3 42.47 11.31 -3.46
CA ASN A 3 43.37 10.20 -3.11
C ASN A 3 44.62 10.21 -4.00
N LYS A 4 45.70 9.52 -3.56
CA LYS A 4 47.01 9.45 -4.23
C LYS A 4 47.77 10.78 -4.23
N GLN A 5 47.65 11.55 -3.15
CA GLN A 5 48.35 12.83 -3.05
C GLN A 5 49.88 12.70 -3.12
N ASP A 6 50.41 11.52 -2.79
CA ASP A 6 51.82 11.15 -2.83
C ASP A 6 52.41 11.17 -4.26
N GLN A 7 51.56 11.05 -5.28
CA GLN A 7 51.99 11.07 -6.68
C GLN A 7 52.28 12.47 -7.23
N TYR A 8 52.01 13.52 -6.44
CA TYR A 8 52.13 14.90 -6.87
C TYR A 8 53.17 15.66 -6.05
N PRO A 9 54.09 16.40 -6.69
CA PRO A 9 54.94 17.35 -5.99
C PRO A 9 54.12 18.38 -5.19
N PRO A 10 54.64 18.94 -4.08
CA PRO A 10 53.87 19.82 -3.19
C PRO A 10 53.16 21.00 -3.89
N ILE A 11 53.82 21.60 -4.88
CA ILE A 11 53.27 22.73 -5.65
C ILE A 11 52.11 22.28 -6.55
N GLU A 12 52.27 21.18 -7.27
CA GLU A 12 51.22 20.64 -8.14
C GLU A 12 50.01 20.16 -7.32
N ARG A 13 50.27 19.53 -6.16
CA ARG A 13 49.22 19.13 -5.21
C ARG A 13 48.37 20.34 -4.79
N ALA A 14 48.99 21.46 -4.44
CA ALA A 14 48.27 22.67 -4.03
C ALA A 14 47.39 23.21 -5.16
N VAL A 15 47.90 23.24 -6.40
CA VAL A 15 47.14 23.67 -7.58
C VAL A 15 45.95 22.73 -7.86
N MET A 16 46.15 21.42 -7.73
CA MET A 16 45.10 20.43 -7.92
C MET A 16 44.02 20.53 -6.85
N LEU A 17 44.39 20.69 -5.58
CA LEU A 17 43.44 20.90 -4.48
C LEU A 17 42.61 22.16 -4.69
N GLN A 18 43.22 23.29 -5.02
CA GLN A 18 42.50 24.55 -5.26
C GLN A 18 41.50 24.44 -6.43
N LYS A 19 41.86 23.72 -7.51
CA LYS A 19 40.96 23.44 -8.63
C LYS A 19 39.79 22.56 -8.22
N LEU A 20 40.04 21.54 -7.39
CA LEU A 20 39.01 20.64 -6.89
C LEU A 20 38.08 21.33 -5.90
N GLU A 21 38.59 22.17 -5.01
CA GLU A 21 37.80 23.00 -4.09
C GLU A 21 36.88 23.95 -4.85
N THR A 22 37.40 24.69 -5.83
CA THR A 22 36.59 25.59 -6.67
C THR A 22 35.43 24.84 -7.35
N ARG A 23 35.67 23.63 -7.86
CA ARG A 23 34.63 22.80 -8.47
C ARG A 23 33.65 22.23 -7.45
N GLN A 24 34.15 21.83 -6.28
CA GLN A 24 33.35 21.25 -5.22
C GLN A 24 32.39 22.28 -4.63
N VAL A 25 32.78 23.53 -4.46
CA VAL A 25 31.88 24.60 -3.99
C VAL A 25 30.65 24.74 -4.88
N ALA A 26 30.79 24.57 -6.20
CA ALA A 26 29.67 24.62 -7.14
C ALA A 26 28.69 23.45 -7.03
N ILE A 27 29.11 22.31 -6.46
CA ILE A 27 28.33 21.07 -6.40
C ILE A 27 27.83 20.78 -4.97
N ALA A 28 28.66 21.02 -3.97
CA ALA A 28 28.40 20.76 -2.57
C ALA A 28 29.12 21.82 -1.70
N PRO A 29 28.52 23.00 -1.49
CA PRO A 29 29.16 24.15 -0.83
C PRO A 29 29.68 23.88 0.59
N THR A 30 29.08 22.91 1.28
CA THR A 30 29.37 22.57 2.68
C THR A 30 30.31 21.36 2.84
N ALA A 31 30.67 20.68 1.74
CA ALA A 31 31.60 19.57 1.81
C ALA A 31 33.04 20.07 2.07
N GLN A 32 33.84 19.26 2.74
CA GLN A 32 35.27 19.52 2.90
C GLN A 32 36.07 18.52 2.06
N LEU A 33 37.10 19.01 1.37
CA LEU A 33 38.00 18.18 0.59
C LEU A 33 39.15 17.69 1.49
N ALA A 34 39.33 16.38 1.61
CA ALA A 34 40.52 15.78 2.22
C ALA A 34 41.47 15.25 1.13
N ALA A 35 42.74 15.65 1.19
CA ALA A 35 43.84 15.05 0.45
C ALA A 35 44.38 13.86 1.25
N ILE A 36 44.51 12.68 0.63
CA ILE A 36 44.97 11.47 1.30
C ILE A 36 45.82 10.60 0.37
N ALA A 37 46.55 9.64 0.96
CA ALA A 37 47.24 8.56 0.27
C ALA A 37 46.93 7.23 0.98
N THR A 38 45.94 6.50 0.48
CA THR A 38 45.52 5.20 1.06
C THR A 38 46.53 4.07 0.86
N CYS A 39 47.34 4.16 -0.19
CA CYS A 39 48.42 3.22 -0.51
C CYS A 39 49.52 4.03 -1.21
N PRO A 40 50.40 4.71 -0.45
CA PRO A 40 51.42 5.57 -1.03
C PRO A 40 52.49 4.76 -1.78
N ASN A 41 53.09 5.36 -2.80
CA ASN A 41 54.21 4.74 -3.52
C ASN A 41 55.43 4.57 -2.58
N PRO A 42 56.17 3.44 -2.65
CA PRO A 42 57.37 3.25 -1.86
C PRO A 42 58.43 4.34 -2.12
N LEU A 43 59.08 4.81 -1.06
CA LEU A 43 60.14 5.80 -1.15
C LEU A 43 61.50 5.12 -1.24
N LYS A 44 62.38 5.60 -2.12
CA LYS A 44 63.76 5.14 -2.19
C LYS A 44 64.60 5.87 -1.13
N VAL A 45 65.04 5.15 -0.10
CA VAL A 45 65.82 5.69 1.02
C VAL A 45 67.30 5.34 0.85
N ARG A 46 68.17 6.34 1.06
CA ARG A 46 69.63 6.18 1.14
C ARG A 46 70.05 6.18 2.60
N GLN A 47 70.53 5.05 3.10
CA GLN A 47 71.05 4.94 4.45
C GLN A 47 72.58 5.03 4.42
N TYR A 48 73.14 6.02 5.11
CA TYR A 48 74.58 6.18 5.29
C TYR A 48 74.99 5.42 6.55
N GLN A 49 75.90 4.48 6.41
CA GLN A 49 76.45 3.70 7.51
C GLN A 49 77.64 4.44 8.15
N ALA A 50 78.00 4.05 9.38
CA ALA A 50 79.09 4.68 10.13
C ALA A 50 80.47 4.53 9.46
N ASP A 51 80.61 3.54 8.56
CA ASP A 51 81.81 3.29 7.76
C ASP A 51 81.83 4.08 6.43
N GLY A 52 80.83 4.92 6.18
CA GLY A 52 80.71 5.73 4.97
C GLY A 52 80.07 5.03 3.78
N THR A 53 79.65 3.76 3.92
CA THR A 53 78.92 3.06 2.86
C THR A 53 77.47 3.54 2.75
N VAL A 54 76.94 3.55 1.53
CA VAL A 54 75.56 3.96 1.24
C VAL A 54 74.78 2.77 0.70
N THR A 55 73.68 2.42 1.36
CA THR A 55 72.73 1.40 0.87
C THR A 55 71.44 2.06 0.43
N GLU A 56 70.97 1.72 -0.78
CA GLU A 56 69.67 2.14 -1.30
C GLU A 56 68.63 1.04 -1.06
N ARG A 57 67.52 1.38 -0.41
CA ARG A 57 66.39 0.46 -0.20
C ARG A 57 65.06 1.15 -0.51
N TRP A 58 64.09 0.38 -0.99
CA TRP A 58 62.71 0.85 -1.11
C TRP A 58 61.99 0.60 0.20
N GLU A 59 61.51 1.66 0.83
CA GLU A 59 60.71 1.58 2.05
C GLU A 59 59.25 1.84 1.71
N ALA A 60 58.36 0.99 2.22
CA ALA A 60 56.93 1.21 2.12
C ALA A 60 56.53 2.38 3.03
N GLU A 61 55.86 3.38 2.47
CA GLU A 61 55.34 4.50 3.23
C GLU A 61 53.97 4.14 3.83
N THR A 62 53.71 4.63 5.04
CA THR A 62 52.44 4.37 5.74
C THR A 62 51.30 5.18 5.12
N PRO A 63 50.09 4.63 5.01
CA PRO A 63 48.94 5.38 4.51
C PRO A 63 48.72 6.71 5.23
N ASP A 64 48.61 7.80 4.47
CA ASP A 64 48.24 9.12 4.98
C ASP A 64 46.75 9.36 4.78
N VAL A 65 45.96 9.03 5.79
CA VAL A 65 44.49 9.28 5.82
C VAL A 65 44.09 10.22 6.95
N SER A 66 45.08 10.82 7.62
CA SER A 66 44.93 11.65 8.82
C SER A 66 43.89 12.77 8.63
N ALA A 67 44.03 13.55 7.55
CA ALA A 67 43.11 14.64 7.22
C ALA A 67 41.65 14.19 7.08
N LEU A 68 41.40 13.00 6.53
CA LEU A 68 40.04 12.45 6.43
C LEU A 68 39.54 11.97 7.80
N SER A 69 40.39 11.27 8.55
CA SER A 69 40.07 10.79 9.89
C SER A 69 39.72 11.94 10.83
N ASP A 70 40.44 13.07 10.76
CA ASP A 70 40.20 14.26 11.58
C ASP A 70 38.90 14.97 11.18
N GLN A 71 38.61 15.06 9.88
CA GLN A 71 37.34 15.60 9.40
C GLN A 71 36.15 14.74 9.86
N LEU A 72 36.27 13.41 9.76
CA LEU A 72 35.24 12.48 10.21
C LEU A 72 35.08 12.50 11.74
N SER A 73 36.17 12.54 12.49
CA SER A 73 36.14 12.60 13.96
C SER A 73 35.52 13.90 14.45
N THR A 74 35.82 15.02 13.79
CA THR A 74 35.19 16.32 14.06
C THR A 74 33.70 16.28 13.77
N CYS A 75 33.30 15.74 12.62
CA CYS A 75 31.90 15.58 12.24
C CYS A 75 31.13 14.72 13.25
N LEU A 76 31.69 13.55 13.62
CA LEU A 76 31.08 12.67 14.61
C LEU A 76 31.01 13.34 15.99
N SER A 77 32.07 14.02 16.43
CA SER A 77 32.07 14.70 17.74
C SER A 77 31.02 15.81 17.82
N GLN A 78 30.75 16.49 16.70
CA GLN A 78 29.76 17.58 16.64
C GLN A 78 28.33 17.09 16.41
N GLN A 79 28.14 16.00 15.66
CA GLN A 79 26.83 15.62 15.10
C GLN A 79 26.41 14.17 15.39
N ALA A 80 27.19 13.39 16.15
CA ALA A 80 26.91 11.97 16.40
C ALA A 80 25.47 11.73 16.87
N GLN A 81 24.98 12.51 17.84
CA GLN A 81 23.62 12.34 18.35
C GLN A 81 22.56 12.58 17.26
N GLN A 82 22.74 13.60 16.42
CA GLN A 82 21.81 13.89 15.31
C GLN A 82 21.84 12.79 14.25
N LEU A 83 23.04 12.29 13.91
CA LEU A 83 23.20 11.19 12.95
C LEU A 83 22.59 9.88 13.45
N ILE A 84 22.74 9.58 14.74
CA ILE A 84 22.11 8.43 15.40
C ILE A 84 20.59 8.59 15.33
N LEU A 85 20.04 9.72 15.79
CA LEU A 85 18.59 9.96 15.77
C LEU A 85 18.01 9.89 14.36
N ALA A 86 18.67 10.48 13.37
CA ALA A 86 18.25 10.42 11.97
C ALA A 86 18.25 8.98 11.44
N THR A 87 19.26 8.19 11.80
CA THR A 87 19.36 6.78 11.40
C THR A 87 18.29 5.93 12.09
N THR A 88 18.11 6.09 13.40
CA THR A 88 17.06 5.42 14.17
C THR A 88 15.68 5.77 13.66
N LEU A 89 15.42 7.05 13.30
CA LEU A 89 14.15 7.47 12.71
C LEU A 89 13.89 6.77 11.37
N ARG A 90 14.89 6.74 10.47
CA ARG A 90 14.76 6.02 9.18
C ARG A 90 14.50 4.53 9.39
N GLN A 91 15.19 3.90 10.34
CA GLN A 91 15.00 2.49 10.68
C GLN A 91 13.61 2.23 11.28
N ALA A 92 13.14 3.09 12.18
CA ALA A 92 11.81 3.00 12.78
C ALA A 92 10.71 3.16 11.72
N GLN A 93 10.86 4.09 10.77
CA GLN A 93 9.93 4.26 9.65
C GLN A 93 9.92 3.04 8.72
N ALA A 94 11.09 2.49 8.39
CA ALA A 94 11.18 1.27 7.58
C ALA A 94 10.54 0.07 8.29
N LEU A 95 10.74 -0.07 9.60
CA LEU A 95 10.11 -1.10 10.41
C LEU A 95 8.59 -0.91 10.47
N GLN A 96 8.11 0.32 10.67
CA GLN A 96 6.69 0.63 10.67
C GLN A 96 6.04 0.23 9.34
N GLN A 97 6.67 0.57 8.21
CA GLN A 97 6.19 0.22 6.87
C GLN A 97 6.17 -1.30 6.65
N SER A 98 7.20 -2.03 7.08
CA SER A 98 7.25 -3.49 6.91
C SER A 98 6.19 -4.20 7.75
N VAL A 99 6.02 -3.78 9.01
CA VAL A 99 4.97 -4.29 9.90
C VAL A 99 3.59 -3.97 9.35
N GLN A 100 3.38 -2.75 8.83
CA GLN A 100 2.11 -2.36 8.21
C GLN A 100 1.78 -3.24 7.01
N ALA A 101 2.75 -3.48 6.12
CA ALA A 101 2.56 -4.31 4.94
C ALA A 101 2.19 -5.75 5.33
N GLN A 102 2.88 -6.34 6.32
CA GLN A 102 2.57 -7.68 6.81
C GLN A 102 1.19 -7.75 7.47
N LEU A 103 0.84 -6.77 8.31
CA LEU A 103 -0.47 -6.72 8.97
C LEU A 103 -1.60 -6.55 7.95
N ASN A 104 -1.41 -5.68 6.95
CA ASN A 104 -2.38 -5.49 5.87
C ASN A 104 -2.55 -6.75 5.03
N GLN A 105 -1.49 -7.52 4.78
CA GLN A 105 -1.60 -8.80 4.09
C GLN A 105 -2.49 -9.78 4.88
N ILE A 106 -2.24 -9.95 6.19
CA ILE A 106 -3.06 -10.83 7.04
C ILE A 106 -4.53 -10.37 7.07
N ARG A 107 -4.77 -9.07 7.16
CA ARG A 107 -6.12 -8.49 7.14
C ARG A 107 -6.81 -8.71 5.81
N ARG A 108 -6.09 -8.53 4.70
CA ARG A 108 -6.58 -8.78 3.34
C ARG A 108 -6.94 -10.24 3.14
N ASP A 109 -6.11 -11.17 3.62
CA ASP A 109 -6.37 -12.61 3.55
C ASP A 109 -7.66 -12.99 4.31
N ARG A 110 -8.00 -12.27 5.40
CA ARG A 110 -9.27 -12.42 6.12
C ARG A 110 -10.45 -11.73 5.43
N ALA A 111 -10.22 -10.56 4.83
CA ALA A 111 -11.26 -9.73 4.24
C ALA A 111 -11.74 -10.25 2.87
N GLN A 112 -10.84 -10.81 2.04
CA GLN A 112 -11.18 -11.27 0.70
C GLN A 112 -12.30 -12.33 0.66
N PRO A 113 -12.27 -13.39 1.49
CA PRO A 113 -13.36 -14.36 1.55
C PRO A 113 -14.72 -13.74 1.93
N MET A 114 -14.72 -12.74 2.81
CA MET A 114 -15.96 -12.05 3.21
C MET A 114 -16.55 -11.23 2.05
N VAL A 115 -15.70 -10.54 1.28
CA VAL A 115 -16.12 -9.86 0.05
C VAL A 115 -16.66 -10.87 -0.96
N GLU A 116 -16.00 -12.03 -1.11
CA GLU A 116 -16.47 -13.10 -1.99
C GLU A 116 -17.83 -13.65 -1.54
N GLN A 117 -18.05 -13.82 -0.25
CA GLN A 117 -19.34 -14.25 0.26
C GLN A 117 -20.42 -13.20 -0.03
N MET A 118 -20.17 -11.93 0.29
CA MET A 118 -21.15 -10.86 0.10
C MET A 118 -21.51 -10.60 -1.36
N GLN A 119 -20.57 -10.73 -2.30
CA GLN A 119 -20.93 -10.61 -3.73
C GLN A 119 -21.99 -11.65 -4.14
N TRP A 120 -21.92 -12.87 -3.63
CA TRP A 120 -22.87 -13.92 -4.00
C TRP A 120 -24.21 -13.77 -3.28
N ILE A 121 -24.21 -13.28 -2.04
CA ILE A 121 -25.45 -12.90 -1.35
C ILE A 121 -26.14 -11.76 -2.09
N ALA A 122 -25.40 -10.73 -2.51
CA ALA A 122 -25.94 -9.62 -3.30
C ALA A 122 -26.48 -10.10 -4.65
N ALA A 123 -25.78 -11.03 -5.32
CA ALA A 123 -26.26 -11.64 -6.56
C ALA A 123 -27.57 -12.40 -6.37
N ALA A 124 -27.66 -13.23 -5.33
CA ALA A 124 -28.87 -14.00 -5.03
C ALA A 124 -30.04 -13.08 -4.68
N ALA A 125 -29.80 -12.01 -3.91
CA ALA A 125 -30.82 -11.03 -3.56
C ALA A 125 -31.35 -10.30 -4.81
N ALA A 126 -30.47 -9.80 -5.68
CA ALA A 126 -30.85 -9.12 -6.91
C ALA A 126 -31.52 -10.06 -7.93
N PHE A 127 -31.15 -11.34 -7.94
CA PHE A 127 -31.79 -12.36 -8.77
C PHE A 127 -33.22 -12.68 -8.29
N ALA A 128 -33.39 -12.86 -6.97
CA ALA A 128 -34.68 -13.25 -6.37
C ALA A 128 -35.71 -12.11 -6.42
N ASN A 129 -35.26 -10.86 -6.23
CA ASN A 129 -36.08 -9.67 -6.39
C ASN A 129 -35.29 -8.63 -7.19
N PRO A 130 -35.59 -8.48 -8.50
CA PRO A 130 -35.06 -7.45 -9.41
C PRO A 130 -35.22 -6.01 -8.93
N LEU A 131 -34.56 -5.62 -7.84
CA LEU A 131 -34.45 -4.24 -7.44
C LEU A 131 -33.47 -3.53 -8.39
N PRO A 132 -33.65 -2.22 -8.62
CA PRO A 132 -32.60 -1.41 -9.22
C PRO A 132 -31.30 -1.64 -8.45
N THR A 133 -30.23 -2.05 -9.14
CA THR A 133 -28.95 -2.40 -8.50
C THR A 133 -28.44 -1.26 -7.60
N LEU A 134 -28.76 -0.02 -7.96
CA LEU A 134 -28.44 1.15 -7.15
C LEU A 134 -29.14 1.15 -5.80
N ASP A 135 -30.43 0.82 -5.74
CA ASP A 135 -31.19 0.79 -4.49
C ASP A 135 -30.62 -0.27 -3.55
N LEU A 136 -30.26 -1.43 -4.10
CA LEU A 136 -29.59 -2.49 -3.35
C LEU A 136 -28.23 -2.02 -2.79
N LEU A 137 -27.46 -1.28 -3.58
CA LEU A 137 -26.15 -0.80 -3.14
C LEU A 137 -26.24 0.31 -2.08
N ALA A 138 -27.22 1.22 -2.24
CA ALA A 138 -27.38 2.42 -1.42
C ALA A 138 -28.15 2.15 -0.11
N THR A 139 -29.10 1.22 -0.11
CA THR A 139 -29.98 0.95 1.04
C THR A 139 -29.82 -0.46 1.64
N GLY A 140 -29.11 -1.35 0.94
CA GLY A 140 -28.99 -2.75 1.34
C GLY A 140 -28.21 -2.95 2.63
N ALA A 141 -28.82 -3.65 3.59
CA ALA A 141 -28.17 -4.07 4.83
C ALA A 141 -26.88 -4.87 4.58
N ILE A 142 -26.80 -5.59 3.45
CA ILE A 142 -25.62 -6.34 3.01
C ILE A 142 -24.38 -5.45 2.87
N ASN A 143 -24.53 -4.28 2.23
CA ASN A 143 -23.40 -3.36 2.04
C ASN A 143 -23.03 -2.62 3.32
N ALA A 144 -24.01 -2.28 4.15
CA ALA A 144 -23.74 -1.70 5.48
C ALA A 144 -22.96 -2.68 6.36
N GLN A 145 -23.36 -3.96 6.36
CA GLN A 145 -22.65 -5.01 7.07
C GLN A 145 -21.22 -5.19 6.54
N LEU A 146 -21.05 -5.18 5.22
CA LEU A 146 -19.72 -5.25 4.61
C LEU A 146 -18.80 -4.12 5.08
N VAL A 147 -19.31 -2.88 5.22
CA VAL A 147 -18.52 -1.77 5.77
C VAL A 147 -18.13 -2.02 7.23
N VAL A 148 -19.08 -2.46 8.06
CA VAL A 148 -18.85 -2.72 9.50
C VAL A 148 -17.82 -3.84 9.69
N ASP A 149 -18.00 -4.94 8.99
CA ASP A 149 -17.14 -6.12 9.09
C ASP A 149 -15.72 -5.84 8.60
N LEU A 150 -15.58 -5.20 7.44
CA LEU A 150 -14.29 -4.79 6.92
C LEU A 150 -13.63 -3.76 7.86
N GLY A 151 -14.39 -2.77 8.33
CA GLY A 151 -13.90 -1.81 9.33
C GLY A 151 -13.30 -2.52 10.54
N ALA A 152 -14.01 -3.49 11.11
CA ALA A 152 -13.56 -4.24 12.28
C ALA A 152 -12.23 -4.99 12.02
N ILE A 153 -12.05 -5.60 10.84
CA ILE A 153 -10.78 -6.24 10.45
C ILE A 153 -9.61 -5.24 10.46
N TYR A 154 -9.86 -4.01 10.02
CA TYR A 154 -8.86 -2.94 9.94
C TYR A 154 -8.73 -2.10 11.22
N GLY A 155 -9.46 -2.44 12.29
CA GLY A 155 -9.42 -1.74 13.58
C GLY A 155 -10.28 -0.48 13.63
N GLN A 156 -11.23 -0.34 12.71
CA GLN A 156 -12.20 0.76 12.66
C GLN A 156 -13.58 0.25 13.05
N THR A 157 -14.08 0.66 14.21
CA THR A 157 -15.40 0.23 14.68
C THR A 157 -16.48 1.16 14.16
N PHE A 158 -17.43 0.62 13.40
CA PHE A 158 -18.62 1.32 12.93
C PHE A 158 -19.88 0.77 13.58
N THR A 159 -20.82 1.64 13.93
CA THR A 159 -22.21 1.20 14.14
C THR A 159 -22.84 0.84 12.80
N LEU A 160 -23.93 0.06 12.83
CA LEU A 160 -24.65 -0.28 11.60
C LEU A 160 -25.19 0.98 10.88
N GLU A 161 -25.59 2.01 11.61
CA GLU A 161 -26.02 3.29 11.03
C GLU A 161 -24.88 4.01 10.31
N GLN A 162 -23.69 4.03 10.90
CA GLN A 162 -22.49 4.56 10.25
C GLN A 162 -22.12 3.73 9.01
N GLY A 163 -22.24 2.40 9.10
CA GLY A 163 -22.07 1.49 7.97
C GLY A 163 -23.04 1.80 6.82
N LYS A 164 -24.32 2.07 7.13
CA LYS A 164 -25.31 2.49 6.13
C LYS A 164 -24.96 3.83 5.47
N ALA A 165 -24.55 4.83 6.27
CA ALA A 165 -24.15 6.14 5.74
C ALA A 165 -22.91 6.04 4.81
N ALA A 166 -21.93 5.23 5.20
CA ALA A 166 -20.75 4.94 4.40
C ALA A 166 -21.09 4.17 3.11
N ALA A 167 -21.93 3.14 3.20
CA ALA A 167 -22.43 2.41 2.02
C ALA A 167 -23.18 3.32 1.04
N GLY A 168 -24.02 4.23 1.55
CA GLY A 168 -24.71 5.24 0.75
C GLY A 168 -23.74 6.19 0.04
N THR A 169 -22.67 6.61 0.74
CA THR A 169 -21.62 7.45 0.16
C THR A 169 -20.86 6.72 -0.95
N LEU A 170 -20.46 5.47 -0.71
CA LEU A 170 -19.84 4.59 -1.71
C LEU A 170 -20.72 4.43 -2.94
N ALA A 171 -22.00 4.11 -2.76
CA ALA A 171 -22.96 3.95 -3.84
C ALA A 171 -23.12 5.26 -4.62
N GLY A 172 -23.26 6.39 -3.93
CA GLY A 172 -23.33 7.72 -4.55
C GLY A 172 -22.10 8.06 -5.39
N VAL A 173 -20.90 7.70 -4.91
CA VAL A 173 -19.65 7.87 -5.68
C VAL A 173 -19.63 6.95 -6.90
N MET A 174 -20.03 5.67 -6.78
CA MET A 174 -20.10 4.75 -7.92
C MET A 174 -21.03 5.28 -9.03
N VAL A 175 -22.18 5.85 -8.65
CA VAL A 175 -23.11 6.48 -9.60
C VAL A 175 -22.49 7.70 -10.25
N LYS A 176 -21.92 8.62 -9.47
CA LYS A 176 -21.26 9.82 -9.99
C LYS A 176 -20.13 9.50 -10.98
N LEU A 177 -19.47 8.36 -10.79
CA LEU A 177 -18.41 7.87 -11.65
C LEU A 177 -18.91 7.04 -12.85
N GLY A 178 -20.22 6.82 -12.98
CA GLY A 178 -20.82 6.03 -14.06
C GLY A 178 -20.53 4.53 -13.97
N LEU A 179 -20.01 4.05 -12.84
CA LEU A 179 -19.49 2.68 -12.75
C LEU A 179 -20.59 1.63 -12.76
N VAL A 180 -21.77 1.98 -12.26
CA VAL A 180 -22.95 1.10 -12.31
C VAL A 180 -23.32 0.81 -13.77
N GLU A 181 -23.42 1.86 -14.59
CA GLU A 181 -23.78 1.74 -16.00
C GLU A 181 -22.69 1.04 -16.81
N LEU A 182 -21.43 1.46 -16.64
CA LEU A 182 -20.28 0.88 -17.34
C LEU A 182 -20.14 -0.62 -17.06
N SER A 183 -20.31 -1.03 -15.79
CA SER A 183 -20.25 -2.44 -15.40
C SER A 183 -21.38 -3.25 -16.03
N THR A 184 -22.59 -2.72 -15.98
CA THR A 184 -23.78 -3.39 -16.53
C THR A 184 -23.70 -3.54 -18.05
N GLN A 185 -23.19 -2.51 -18.75
CA GLN A 185 -22.96 -2.54 -20.20
C GLN A 185 -21.87 -3.53 -20.58
N ALA A 186 -20.74 -3.53 -19.86
CA ALA A 186 -19.64 -4.45 -20.11
C ALA A 186 -20.07 -5.92 -19.89
N LEU A 187 -20.77 -6.19 -18.79
CA LEU A 187 -21.33 -7.53 -18.50
C LEU A 187 -22.37 -7.94 -19.53
N SER A 188 -23.25 -7.02 -19.96
CA SER A 188 -24.21 -7.28 -21.04
C SER A 188 -23.53 -7.63 -22.36
N ALA A 189 -22.49 -6.89 -22.74
CA ALA A 189 -21.74 -7.14 -23.97
C ALA A 189 -21.06 -8.52 -23.92
N LEU A 190 -20.46 -8.88 -22.77
CA LEU A 190 -19.85 -10.18 -22.56
C LEU A 190 -20.89 -11.31 -22.60
N LEU A 191 -22.05 -11.11 -21.98
CA LEU A 191 -23.13 -12.09 -21.98
C LEU A 191 -23.65 -12.34 -23.40
N LYS A 192 -23.89 -11.28 -24.19
CA LYS A 192 -24.28 -11.39 -25.61
C LYS A 192 -23.26 -12.15 -26.46
N SER A 193 -21.98 -12.04 -26.11
CA SER A 193 -20.90 -12.77 -26.82
C SER A 193 -20.76 -14.23 -26.39
N SER A 194 -21.36 -14.63 -25.27
CA SER A 194 -21.36 -16.00 -24.80
C SER A 194 -22.54 -16.77 -25.39
N THR A 195 -22.33 -18.04 -25.76
CA THR A 195 -23.36 -18.95 -26.29
C THR A 195 -24.43 -19.33 -25.26
N VAL A 196 -24.37 -18.74 -24.07
CA VAL A 196 -25.28 -19.01 -22.96
C VAL A 196 -26.62 -18.36 -23.27
N THR A 197 -27.64 -19.21 -23.39
CA THR A 197 -29.03 -18.81 -23.61
C THR A 197 -29.44 -17.78 -22.57
N TYR A 198 -30.19 -16.77 -23.01
CA TYR A 198 -30.67 -15.62 -22.22
C TYR A 198 -31.44 -16.08 -20.96
N VAL A 199 -30.73 -16.40 -19.88
CA VAL A 199 -31.33 -16.69 -18.58
C VAL A 199 -31.89 -15.35 -18.07
N ALA A 200 -33.17 -15.36 -17.66
CA ALA A 200 -34.01 -14.27 -17.17
C ALA A 200 -33.32 -12.94 -16.80
N GLY A 201 -33.98 -11.79 -16.99
CA GLY A 201 -33.45 -10.46 -16.65
C GLY A 201 -32.80 -10.32 -15.25
N GLY A 202 -33.21 -11.15 -14.28
CA GLY A 202 -32.59 -11.26 -12.97
C GLY A 202 -31.15 -11.81 -12.94
N PHE A 203 -30.71 -12.62 -13.93
CA PHE A 203 -29.34 -13.13 -13.97
C PHE A 203 -28.33 -12.00 -14.19
N LEU A 204 -28.56 -11.14 -15.18
CA LEU A 204 -27.70 -9.99 -15.45
C LEU A 204 -27.66 -9.05 -14.24
N GLN A 205 -28.80 -8.81 -13.59
CA GLN A 205 -28.86 -8.01 -12.37
C GLN A 205 -28.08 -8.65 -11.22
N GLY A 206 -28.22 -9.97 -11.01
CA GLY A 206 -27.46 -10.72 -10.03
C GLY A 206 -25.95 -10.64 -10.25
N VAL A 207 -25.50 -10.87 -11.48
CA VAL A 207 -24.08 -10.76 -11.86
C VAL A 207 -23.56 -9.33 -11.68
N SER A 208 -24.37 -8.32 -12.03
CA SER A 208 -24.00 -6.91 -11.87
C SER A 208 -23.93 -6.51 -10.40
N ALA A 209 -24.86 -6.98 -9.57
CA ALA A 209 -24.83 -6.78 -8.13
C ALA A 209 -23.60 -7.44 -7.50
N ALA A 210 -23.29 -8.69 -7.86
CA ALA A 210 -22.05 -9.35 -7.42
C ALA A 210 -20.81 -8.53 -7.76
N TYR A 211 -20.69 -8.08 -9.01
CA TYR A 211 -19.53 -7.30 -9.44
C TYR A 211 -19.40 -5.98 -8.68
N LEU A 212 -20.50 -5.23 -8.51
CA LEU A 212 -20.47 -3.94 -7.82
C LEU A 212 -20.23 -4.11 -6.31
N THR A 213 -20.77 -5.15 -5.67
CA THR A 213 -20.45 -5.47 -4.27
C THR A 213 -18.99 -5.88 -4.11
N ARG A 214 -18.43 -6.67 -5.05
CA ARG A 214 -17.00 -7.00 -5.07
C ARG A 214 -16.14 -5.75 -5.22
N LEU A 215 -16.51 -4.86 -6.15
CA LEU A 215 -15.83 -3.58 -6.37
C LEU A 215 -15.85 -2.72 -5.11
N ALA A 216 -17.01 -2.61 -4.44
CA ALA A 216 -17.15 -1.89 -3.18
C ALA A 216 -16.25 -2.49 -2.09
N GLY A 217 -16.29 -3.81 -1.90
CA GLY A 217 -15.48 -4.51 -0.89
C GLY A 217 -13.98 -4.37 -1.12
N LEU A 218 -13.51 -4.53 -2.36
CA LEU A 218 -12.09 -4.35 -2.70
C LEU A 218 -11.65 -2.88 -2.52
N SER A 219 -12.53 -1.92 -2.84
CA SER A 219 -12.24 -0.49 -2.63
C SER A 219 -12.18 -0.14 -1.14
N LEU A 220 -13.06 -0.72 -0.32
CA LEU A 220 -13.04 -0.58 1.14
C LEU A 220 -11.78 -1.18 1.75
N ILE A 221 -11.37 -2.37 1.31
CA ILE A 221 -10.11 -3.01 1.73
C ILE A 221 -8.94 -2.05 1.48
N GLU A 222 -8.79 -1.52 0.27
CA GLU A 222 -7.68 -0.61 -0.06
C GLU A 222 -7.77 0.72 0.68
N PHE A 223 -8.98 1.24 0.86
CA PHE A 223 -9.22 2.45 1.62
C PHE A 223 -8.83 2.33 3.10
N PHE A 224 -9.18 1.20 3.73
CA PHE A 224 -8.84 0.93 5.11
C PHE A 224 -7.35 0.59 5.29
N GLU A 225 -6.73 -0.11 4.33
CA GLU A 225 -5.28 -0.35 4.34
C GLU A 225 -4.48 0.95 4.34
N ALA A 226 -4.89 1.93 3.53
CA ALA A 226 -4.25 3.25 3.46
C ALA A 226 -4.35 4.05 4.77
N GLN A 227 -5.35 3.75 5.61
CA GLN A 227 -5.62 4.46 6.88
C GLN A 227 -5.20 3.67 8.13
N SER A 228 -4.72 2.44 7.97
CA SER A 228 -4.47 1.46 9.05
C SER A 228 -3.52 1.89 10.19
N LEU A 229 -2.74 2.97 10.03
CA LEU A 229 -1.84 3.50 11.06
C LEU A 229 -2.10 4.97 11.44
N GLN A 230 -3.17 5.57 10.91
CA GLN A 230 -3.58 6.88 11.37
C GLN A 230 -4.26 6.73 12.73
N PRO A 231 -3.90 7.53 13.75
CA PRO A 231 -4.59 7.51 15.04
C PRO A 231 -6.09 7.69 14.80
N ALA A 232 -6.92 6.90 15.49
CA ALA A 232 -8.38 6.84 15.37
C ALA A 232 -9.13 8.17 15.70
N ALA A 233 -8.42 9.29 15.76
CA ALA A 233 -8.93 10.63 16.03
C ALA A 233 -9.36 11.41 14.77
N GLY A 234 -9.25 10.83 13.58
CA GLY A 234 -9.61 11.47 12.31
C GLY A 234 -10.97 11.04 11.78
N THR A 235 -11.72 12.00 11.22
CA THR A 235 -12.77 11.71 10.25
C THR A 235 -12.18 10.90 9.10
N LEU A 236 -12.74 9.73 8.82
CA LEU A 236 -12.39 8.94 7.64
C LEU A 236 -12.40 9.83 6.40
N ALA A 237 -11.32 9.76 5.63
CA ALA A 237 -11.12 10.57 4.44
C ALA A 237 -11.99 10.05 3.28
N TRP A 238 -13.31 10.05 3.47
CA TRP A 238 -14.29 9.59 2.48
C TRP A 238 -14.22 10.39 1.17
N ASP A 239 -13.58 11.55 1.16
CA ASP A 239 -13.20 12.29 -0.04
C ASP A 239 -12.29 11.48 -0.99
N LYS A 240 -11.39 10.65 -0.44
CA LYS A 240 -10.45 9.83 -1.22
C LYS A 240 -11.04 8.54 -1.77
N ILE A 241 -12.21 8.13 -1.28
CA ILE A 241 -12.82 6.85 -1.69
C ILE A 241 -13.07 6.80 -3.20
N GLY A 242 -13.37 7.94 -3.84
CA GLY A 242 -13.59 8.01 -5.29
C GLY A 242 -12.34 7.69 -6.10
N GLU A 243 -11.16 8.10 -5.63
CA GLU A 243 -9.88 7.78 -6.29
C GLU A 243 -9.57 6.28 -6.16
N THR A 244 -9.71 5.73 -4.94
CA THR A 244 -9.54 4.30 -4.68
C THR A 244 -10.48 3.48 -5.56
N LEU A 245 -11.75 3.88 -5.64
CA LEU A 245 -12.78 3.15 -6.37
C LEU A 245 -12.52 3.17 -7.89
N ARG A 246 -12.04 4.30 -8.46
CA ARG A 246 -11.55 4.34 -9.85
C ARG A 246 -10.37 3.39 -10.05
N ALA A 247 -9.39 3.41 -9.16
CA ALA A 247 -8.18 2.59 -9.28
C ALA A 247 -8.48 1.09 -9.17
N VAL A 248 -9.41 0.69 -8.30
CA VAL A 248 -9.89 -0.69 -8.23
C VAL A 248 -10.68 -1.04 -9.49
N PHE A 249 -11.60 -0.18 -9.93
CA PHE A 249 -12.40 -0.43 -11.14
C PHE A 249 -11.54 -0.61 -12.39
N GLN A 250 -10.47 0.16 -12.57
CA GLN A 250 -9.56 -0.01 -13.70
C GLN A 250 -8.85 -1.39 -13.70
N ARG A 251 -8.59 -1.95 -12.51
CA ARG A 251 -7.99 -3.29 -12.37
C ARG A 251 -9.04 -4.39 -12.50
N THR A 252 -10.21 -4.24 -11.88
CA THR A 252 -11.24 -5.30 -11.84
C THR A 252 -12.19 -5.27 -13.04
N GLY A 253 -12.32 -4.12 -13.71
CA GLY A 253 -13.19 -3.91 -14.88
C GLY A 253 -12.61 -4.43 -16.19
N GLN A 254 -11.41 -5.03 -16.15
CA GLN A 254 -10.82 -5.65 -17.33
C GLN A 254 -11.70 -6.81 -17.85
N PRO A 255 -11.84 -7.00 -19.17
CA PRO A 255 -12.69 -8.04 -19.75
C PRO A 255 -12.37 -9.45 -19.24
N VAL A 256 -11.09 -9.74 -18.93
CA VAL A 256 -10.65 -11.04 -18.39
C VAL A 256 -11.29 -11.33 -17.03
N MET A 257 -11.28 -10.35 -16.12
CA MET A 257 -11.86 -10.47 -14.78
C MET A 257 -13.38 -10.62 -14.84
N LEU A 258 -14.03 -9.81 -15.68
CA LEU A 258 -15.48 -9.87 -15.89
C LEU A 258 -15.93 -11.21 -16.49
N ARG A 259 -15.19 -11.77 -17.44
CA ARG A 259 -15.43 -13.12 -17.98
C ARG A 259 -15.30 -14.19 -16.90
N GLY A 260 -14.27 -14.09 -16.05
CA GLY A 260 -14.09 -15.01 -14.93
C GLY A 260 -15.27 -14.98 -13.96
N LEU A 261 -15.76 -13.78 -13.60
CA LEU A 261 -16.94 -13.63 -12.75
C LEU A 261 -18.21 -14.18 -13.42
N LEU A 262 -18.40 -13.93 -14.73
CA LEU A 262 -19.52 -14.46 -15.50
C LEU A 262 -19.51 -16.00 -15.54
N GLN A 263 -18.34 -16.61 -15.76
CA GLN A 263 -18.18 -18.07 -15.71
C GLN A 263 -18.47 -18.64 -14.33
N GLN A 264 -17.98 -18.00 -13.27
CA GLN A 264 -18.29 -18.40 -11.89
C GLN A 264 -19.78 -18.30 -11.59
N ALA A 265 -20.45 -17.26 -12.08
CA ALA A 265 -21.89 -17.11 -11.94
C ALA A 265 -22.62 -18.24 -12.67
N ILE A 266 -22.31 -18.49 -13.95
CA ILE A 266 -22.91 -19.60 -14.72
C ILE A 266 -22.73 -20.94 -14.00
N ALA A 267 -21.52 -21.24 -13.52
CA ALA A 267 -21.24 -22.49 -12.81
C ALA A 267 -22.04 -22.60 -11.49
N ARG A 268 -22.13 -21.51 -10.71
CA ARG A 268 -22.95 -21.48 -9.49
C ARG A 268 -24.43 -21.68 -9.82
N PHE A 269 -24.95 -21.07 -10.88
CA PHE A 269 -26.34 -21.20 -11.30
C PHE A 269 -26.70 -22.60 -11.79
N GLN A 270 -25.81 -23.25 -12.55
CA GLN A 270 -26.02 -24.63 -13.02
C GLN A 270 -26.03 -25.64 -11.86
N ASN A 271 -25.36 -25.32 -10.76
CA ASN A 271 -25.24 -26.18 -9.58
C ASN A 271 -26.24 -25.81 -8.46
N LEU A 272 -27.22 -24.92 -8.69
CA LEU A 272 -28.24 -24.58 -7.69
C LEU A 272 -29.20 -25.78 -7.51
N PRO A 273 -29.32 -26.37 -6.30
CA PRO A 273 -30.39 -27.32 -6.02
C PRO A 273 -31.74 -26.61 -6.05
N ALA A 274 -32.78 -27.25 -6.58
CA ALA A 274 -34.12 -26.68 -6.74
C ALA A 274 -34.78 -26.18 -5.42
N SER A 275 -34.21 -26.50 -4.26
CA SER A 275 -34.70 -26.15 -2.93
C SER A 275 -34.05 -24.91 -2.29
N SER A 276 -33.09 -24.23 -2.94
CA SER A 276 -32.35 -23.10 -2.33
C SER A 276 -32.86 -21.70 -2.70
N LEU A 277 -34.05 -21.57 -3.30
CA LEU A 277 -34.69 -20.26 -3.44
C LEU A 277 -35.12 -19.77 -2.04
N PRO A 278 -34.77 -18.54 -1.64
CA PRO A 278 -35.16 -18.04 -0.33
C PRO A 278 -36.68 -18.01 -0.23
N SER A 279 -37.24 -18.78 0.70
CA SER A 279 -38.64 -18.65 1.08
C SER A 279 -38.82 -17.26 1.68
N THR A 280 -39.55 -16.39 0.98
CA THR A 280 -39.99 -15.10 1.50
C THR A 280 -40.83 -15.33 2.74
N GLY A 281 -40.20 -15.17 3.90
CA GLY A 281 -40.81 -15.35 5.20
C GLY A 281 -40.06 -14.51 6.21
N ALA A 282 -40.13 -13.19 6.07
CA ALA A 282 -39.81 -12.27 7.14
C ALA A 282 -40.83 -12.51 8.28
N LYS A 283 -40.52 -13.46 9.17
CA LYS A 283 -41.09 -13.45 10.51
C LYS A 283 -40.41 -12.31 11.27
N THR A 284 -41.12 -11.20 11.36
CA THR A 284 -40.89 -10.18 12.37
C THR A 284 -41.25 -10.78 13.73
N ASP A 285 -40.31 -11.45 14.39
CA ASP A 285 -40.43 -11.69 15.83
C ASP A 285 -39.97 -10.42 16.54
N SER A 286 -40.97 -9.59 16.82
CA SER A 286 -40.94 -8.53 17.81
C SER A 286 -40.56 -9.10 19.18
N LEU A 287 -39.41 -8.69 19.70
CA LEU A 287 -39.12 -8.76 21.14
C LEU A 287 -38.86 -7.33 21.65
N ALA A 288 -39.92 -6.72 22.18
CA ALA A 288 -39.87 -5.66 23.18
C ALA A 288 -40.24 -6.29 24.55
N PRO A 289 -39.87 -5.64 25.67
CA PRO A 289 -39.44 -6.32 26.90
C PRO A 289 -40.59 -6.68 27.83
N SER A 290 -40.48 -7.82 28.51
CA SER A 290 -41.29 -8.14 29.68
C SER A 290 -40.65 -7.54 30.92
N VAL A 291 -41.26 -6.46 31.41
CA VAL A 291 -41.18 -6.03 32.81
C VAL A 291 -42.00 -7.04 33.62
N GLU A 292 -41.38 -7.71 34.57
CA GLU A 292 -42.10 -8.42 35.63
C GLU A 292 -41.56 -7.95 36.99
N LEU A 293 -42.40 -7.17 37.67
CA LEU A 293 -42.32 -6.81 39.07
C LEU A 293 -42.92 -7.98 39.86
N ALA A 294 -42.18 -8.59 40.79
CA ALA A 294 -42.76 -9.25 41.96
C ALA A 294 -41.74 -9.44 43.09
N ALA A 295 -42.09 -8.81 44.22
CA ALA A 295 -41.58 -8.89 45.59
C ALA A 295 -40.80 -10.15 46.03
N SER A 296 -39.67 -9.93 46.71
CA SER A 296 -39.43 -10.20 48.15
C SER A 296 -38.10 -9.60 48.59
#